data_AF-A0A1V4SZX8-F1
#
_entry.id   AF-A0A1V4SZX8-F1
#
_cell.length_a   1.000
_cell.length_b   1.000
_cell.length_c   1.000
_cell.angle_alpha   90.00
_cell.angle_beta   90.00
_cell.angle_gamma   90.00
#
_symmetry.space_group_name_H-M   'P 1'
#
loop_
_entity.id
_entity.type
_entity.pdbx_description
1 polymer ?
#
loop_
_entity_poly.entity_id
_entity_poly.type
_entity_poly.pdbx_seq_one_letter_code
_entity_poly.pdbx_strand_id
1 'polypeptide(L)'
;SASAAKTSETNAKASETSAESSKRAAASSASSAASSASSASASKDEATRQASAAKSSATTASTKATEAAGSATAAAQSKSTAESAATRAETAAKRAEDIASAVALEDASTTKKGIVQLSSATNSTSETLAATPKAVKSAYD
;
A
#
# COMPACT_ATOMS: atom_id res chain seq x y z
N SER A 1 -36.84 -92.38 -20.06
CA SER A 1 -36.90 -92.22 -21.53
C SER A 1 -35.75 -91.31 -21.98
N ALA A 2 -35.23 -91.48 -23.21
CA ALA A 2 -34.08 -90.72 -23.72
C ALA A 2 -34.30 -89.19 -23.78
N SER A 3 -35.55 -88.74 -23.87
CA SER A 3 -35.94 -87.33 -23.82
C SER A 3 -35.58 -86.67 -22.48
N ALA A 4 -35.87 -87.33 -21.35
CA ALA A 4 -35.54 -86.81 -20.02
C ALA A 4 -34.03 -86.64 -19.80
N ALA A 5 -33.22 -87.56 -20.34
CA ALA A 5 -31.77 -87.47 -20.28
C ALA A 5 -31.23 -86.27 -21.09
N LYS A 6 -31.74 -86.06 -22.31
CA LYS A 6 -31.39 -84.88 -23.12
C LYS A 6 -31.78 -83.56 -22.43
N THR A 7 -32.98 -83.48 -21.85
CA THR A 7 -33.41 -82.31 -21.10
C THR A 7 -32.51 -82.03 -19.89
N SER A 8 -32.10 -83.07 -19.16
CA SER A 8 -31.16 -82.93 -18.04
C SER A 8 -29.78 -82.41 -18.49
N GLU A 9 -29.27 -82.90 -19.62
CA GLU A 9 -28.00 -82.44 -20.18
C GLU A 9 -28.07 -80.96 -20.61
N THR A 10 -29.17 -80.54 -21.24
CA THR A 10 -29.41 -79.15 -21.61
C THR A 10 -29.49 -78.25 -20.36
N ASN A 11 -30.21 -78.67 -19.32
CA ASN A 11 -30.31 -77.92 -18.07
C ASN A 11 -28.95 -77.80 -17.37
N ALA A 12 -28.13 -78.86 -17.38
CA ALA A 12 -26.79 -78.83 -16.81
C ALA A 12 -25.90 -77.78 -17.53
N LYS A 13 -25.89 -77.78 -18.87
CA LYS A 13 -25.14 -76.79 -19.67
C LYS A 13 -25.63 -75.36 -19.45
N ALA A 14 -26.95 -75.16 -19.33
CA ALA A 14 -27.53 -73.85 -19.02
C ALA A 14 -27.12 -73.36 -17.62
N SER A 15 -27.09 -74.26 -16.63
CA SER A 15 -26.66 -73.94 -15.28
C SER A 15 -25.17 -73.61 -15.19
N GLU A 16 -24.32 -74.34 -15.94
CA GLU A 16 -22.89 -74.05 -16.06
C GLU A 16 -22.64 -72.65 -16.67
N THR A 17 -23.38 -72.32 -17.74
CA THR A 17 -23.31 -70.99 -18.37
C THR A 17 -23.73 -69.90 -17.37
N SER A 18 -24.82 -70.13 -16.62
CA SER A 18 -25.32 -69.17 -15.62
C SER A 18 -24.32 -68.95 -14.49
N ALA A 19 -23.62 -70.00 -14.05
CA ALA A 19 -22.57 -69.92 -13.04
C ALA A 19 -21.35 -69.13 -13.55
N GLU A 20 -20.91 -69.37 -14.78
CA GLU A 20 -19.83 -68.61 -15.42
C GLU A 20 -20.20 -67.14 -15.60
N SER A 21 -21.44 -66.83 -16.02
CA SER A 21 -21.95 -65.45 -16.09
C SER A 21 -21.95 -64.78 -14.71
N SER A 22 -22.38 -65.50 -13.66
CA SER A 22 -22.40 -64.98 -12.29
C SER A 22 -20.99 -64.71 -11.76
N LYS A 23 -20.02 -65.60 -12.04
CA LYS A 23 -18.61 -65.41 -11.70
C LYS A 23 -18.02 -64.16 -12.36
N ARG A 24 -18.34 -63.95 -13.65
CA ARG A 24 -17.94 -62.74 -14.39
C ARG A 24 -18.54 -61.48 -13.78
N ALA A 25 -19.84 -61.49 -13.47
CA ALA A 25 -20.52 -60.36 -12.84
C ALA A 25 -19.91 -60.01 -11.46
N ALA A 26 -19.56 -61.02 -10.65
CA ALA A 26 -18.88 -60.82 -9.38
C ALA A 26 -17.48 -60.20 -9.56
N ALA A 27 -16.71 -60.68 -10.54
CA ALA A 27 -15.39 -60.11 -10.86
C ALA A 27 -15.50 -58.65 -11.33
N SER A 28 -16.48 -58.33 -12.18
CA SER A 28 -16.76 -56.96 -12.62
C SER A 28 -17.24 -56.05 -11.47
N SER A 29 -17.99 -56.60 -10.52
CA SER A 29 -18.42 -55.86 -9.33
C SER A 29 -17.23 -55.56 -8.41
N ALA A 30 -16.33 -56.53 -8.24
CA ALA A 30 -15.11 -56.35 -7.45
C ALA A 30 -14.16 -55.30 -8.07
N SER A 31 -13.99 -55.30 -9.40
CA SER A 31 -13.18 -54.29 -10.08
C SER A 31 -13.80 -52.89 -9.96
N SER A 32 -15.13 -52.78 -10.12
CA SER A 32 -15.86 -51.52 -9.94
C SER A 32 -15.68 -50.96 -8.53
N ALA A 33 -15.80 -51.82 -7.51
CA ALA A 33 -15.57 -51.45 -6.11
C ALA A 33 -14.14 -50.96 -5.87
N ALA A 34 -13.13 -51.63 -6.45
CA ALA A 34 -11.73 -51.20 -6.35
C ALA A 34 -11.49 -49.84 -7.04
N SER A 35 -12.11 -49.60 -8.19
CA SER A 35 -12.07 -48.30 -8.86
C SER A 35 -12.73 -47.21 -8.02
N SER A 36 -13.91 -47.47 -7.45
CA SER A 36 -14.59 -46.52 -6.55
C SER A 36 -13.76 -46.20 -5.31
N ALA A 37 -13.09 -47.20 -4.72
CA ALA A 37 -12.19 -46.98 -3.58
C ALA A 37 -11.01 -46.06 -3.96
N SER A 38 -10.43 -46.25 -5.15
CA SER A 38 -9.34 -45.42 -5.68
C SER A 38 -9.79 -43.98 -5.94
N SER A 39 -10.99 -43.78 -6.48
CA SER A 39 -11.58 -42.46 -6.66
C SER A 39 -11.86 -41.76 -5.33
N ALA A 40 -12.29 -42.51 -4.31
CA ALA A 40 -12.52 -41.98 -2.97
C ALA A 40 -11.21 -41.53 -2.30
N SER A 41 -10.12 -42.31 -2.42
CA SER A 41 -8.82 -41.90 -1.90
C SER A 41 -8.28 -40.67 -2.63
N ALA A 42 -8.40 -40.62 -3.96
CA ALA A 42 -7.99 -39.44 -4.73
C ALA A 42 -8.78 -38.18 -4.32
N SER A 43 -10.09 -38.32 -4.07
CA SER A 43 -10.93 -37.22 -3.60
C SER A 43 -10.53 -36.73 -2.20
N LYS A 44 -10.14 -37.66 -1.31
CA LYS A 44 -9.63 -37.32 0.03
C LYS A 44 -8.29 -36.56 -0.04
N ASP A 45 -7.40 -36.98 -0.93
CA ASP A 45 -6.11 -36.31 -1.13
C ASP A 45 -6.33 -34.89 -1.68
N GLU A 46 -7.23 -34.73 -2.64
CA GLU A 46 -7.58 -33.42 -3.20
C GLU A 46 -8.20 -32.50 -2.13
N ALA A 47 -9.13 -33.01 -1.32
CA ALA A 47 -9.69 -32.24 -0.20
C ALA A 47 -8.60 -31.76 0.78
N THR A 48 -7.60 -32.59 1.03
CA THR A 48 -6.46 -32.26 1.90
C THR A 48 -5.55 -31.20 1.28
N ARG A 49 -5.31 -31.27 -0.03
CA ARG A 49 -4.56 -30.25 -0.79
C ARG A 49 -5.26 -28.90 -0.73
N GLN A 50 -6.57 -28.89 -0.98
CA GLN A 50 -7.36 -27.65 -0.97
C GLN A 50 -7.43 -27.02 0.43
N ALA A 51 -7.55 -27.82 1.48
CA ALA A 51 -7.48 -27.32 2.86
C ALA A 51 -6.13 -26.65 3.16
N SER A 52 -5.03 -27.23 2.67
CA SER A 52 -3.68 -26.68 2.84
C SER A 52 -3.48 -25.38 2.06
N ALA A 53 -4.01 -25.32 0.84
CA ALA A 53 -4.03 -24.10 0.02
C ALA A 53 -4.82 -22.99 0.72
N ALA A 54 -6.03 -23.28 1.20
CA ALA A 54 -6.87 -22.33 1.93
C ALA A 54 -6.17 -21.79 3.20
N LYS A 55 -5.51 -22.66 3.97
CA LYS A 55 -4.73 -22.25 5.16
C LYS A 55 -3.57 -21.31 4.78
N SER A 56 -2.89 -21.60 3.68
CA SER A 56 -1.79 -20.77 3.17
C SER A 56 -2.32 -19.40 2.74
N SER A 57 -3.41 -19.36 1.98
CA SER A 57 -4.08 -18.13 1.58
C SER A 57 -4.55 -17.30 2.78
N ALA A 58 -5.12 -17.93 3.81
CA ALA A 58 -5.52 -17.25 5.04
C ALA A 58 -4.32 -16.62 5.77
N THR A 59 -3.18 -17.30 5.78
CA THR A 59 -1.93 -16.77 6.36
C THR A 59 -1.43 -15.57 5.57
N THR A 60 -1.42 -15.65 4.23
CA THR A 60 -1.06 -14.52 3.36
C THR A 60 -1.98 -13.32 3.58
N ALA A 61 -3.29 -13.53 3.67
CA ALA A 61 -4.25 -12.47 3.95
C ALA A 61 -3.99 -11.82 5.32
N SER A 62 -3.70 -12.61 6.36
CA SER A 62 -3.35 -12.10 7.68
C SER A 62 -2.08 -11.25 7.65
N THR A 63 -1.04 -11.67 6.93
CA THR A 63 0.20 -10.88 6.78
C THR A 63 -0.08 -9.55 6.08
N LYS A 64 -0.86 -9.58 4.99
CA LYS A 64 -1.22 -8.36 4.24
C LYS A 64 -2.06 -7.39 5.07
N ALA A 65 -2.93 -7.89 5.95
CA ALA A 65 -3.67 -7.05 6.88
C ALA A 65 -2.75 -6.33 7.87
N THR A 66 -1.76 -7.04 8.44
CA THR A 66 -0.77 -6.43 9.35
C THR A 66 0.10 -5.40 8.65
N GLU A 67 0.57 -5.69 7.44
CA GLU A 67 1.34 -4.74 6.62
C GLU A 67 0.53 -3.47 6.35
N ALA A 68 -0.74 -3.61 5.96
CA ALA A 68 -1.64 -2.48 5.71
C ALA A 68 -1.89 -1.63 6.97
N ALA A 69 -2.06 -2.26 8.13
CA ALA A 69 -2.19 -1.56 9.41
C ALA A 69 -0.91 -0.78 9.78
N GLY A 70 0.27 -1.36 9.51
CA GLY A 70 1.55 -0.69 9.66
C GLY A 70 1.69 0.53 8.75
N SER A 71 1.35 0.40 7.46
CA SER A 71 1.34 1.51 6.51
C SER A 71 0.37 2.63 6.90
N ALA A 72 -0.82 2.30 7.41
CA ALA A 72 -1.79 3.29 7.89
C ALA A 72 -1.24 4.09 9.08
N THR A 73 -0.54 3.41 10.01
CA THR A 73 0.10 4.06 11.16
C THR A 73 1.21 5.03 10.71
N ALA A 74 2.05 4.61 9.75
CA ALA A 74 3.09 5.47 9.20
C ALA A 74 2.49 6.71 8.50
N ALA A 75 1.41 6.53 7.72
CA ALA A 75 0.72 7.63 7.07
C ALA A 75 0.14 8.63 8.07
N ALA A 76 -0.43 8.16 9.19
CA ALA A 76 -0.94 9.03 10.25
C ALA A 76 0.18 9.86 10.92
N GLN A 77 1.34 9.25 11.16
CA GLN A 77 2.51 9.96 11.70
C GLN A 77 3.06 11.01 10.72
N SER A 78 3.12 10.68 9.43
CA SER A 78 3.51 11.62 8.38
C SER A 78 2.55 12.81 8.31
N LYS A 79 1.23 12.57 8.41
CA LYS A 79 0.22 13.63 8.46
C LYS A 79 0.47 14.57 9.65
N SER A 80 0.63 14.03 10.86
CA SER A 80 0.90 14.85 12.06
C SER A 80 2.19 15.66 11.95
N THR A 81 3.23 15.09 11.33
CA THR A 81 4.50 15.78 11.06
C THR A 81 4.31 16.93 10.07
N ALA A 82 3.55 16.70 8.99
CA ALA A 82 3.23 17.72 8.00
C ALA A 82 2.40 18.86 8.59
N GLU A 83 1.38 18.55 9.41
CA GLU A 83 0.58 19.55 10.14
C GLU A 83 1.45 20.40 11.06
N SER A 84 2.34 19.76 11.83
CA SER A 84 3.29 20.47 12.70
C SER A 84 4.25 21.36 11.91
N ALA A 85 4.71 20.91 10.74
CA ALA A 85 5.56 21.70 9.86
C ALA A 85 4.82 22.91 9.27
N ALA A 86 3.55 22.74 8.89
CA ALA A 86 2.70 23.82 8.40
C ALA A 86 2.51 24.90 9.47
N THR A 87 2.14 24.54 10.71
CA THR A 87 2.01 25.51 11.82
C THR A 87 3.31 26.27 12.09
N ARG A 88 4.47 25.59 12.02
CA ARG A 88 5.78 26.24 12.18
C ARG A 88 6.07 27.21 11.03
N ALA A 89 5.73 26.84 9.80
CA ALA A 89 5.90 27.70 8.63
C ALA A 89 5.02 28.96 8.72
N GLU A 90 3.75 28.82 9.12
CA GLU A 90 2.85 29.96 9.37
C GLU A 90 3.40 30.88 10.46
N THR A 91 3.89 30.30 11.57
CA THR A 91 4.52 31.06 12.65
C THR A 91 5.75 31.81 12.17
N ALA A 92 6.62 31.15 11.40
CA ALA A 92 7.83 31.76 10.86
C ALA A 92 7.50 32.88 9.86
N ALA A 93 6.50 32.68 9.00
CA ALA A 93 6.02 33.69 8.06
C ALA A 93 5.50 34.93 8.82
N LYS A 94 4.68 34.73 9.85
CA LYS A 94 4.16 35.84 10.67
C LYS A 94 5.27 36.58 11.40
N ARG A 95 6.27 35.86 11.93
CA ARG A 95 7.46 36.50 12.52
C ARG A 95 8.26 37.30 11.50
N ALA A 96 8.37 36.83 10.26
CA ALA A 96 9.03 37.57 9.20
C ALA A 96 8.26 38.86 8.85
N GLU A 97 6.93 38.82 8.79
CA GLU A 97 6.07 40.01 8.61
C GLU A 97 6.26 41.03 9.74
N ASP A 98 6.28 40.56 11.00
CA ASP A 98 6.49 41.41 12.17
C ASP A 98 7.87 42.11 12.11
N ILE A 99 8.92 41.36 11.75
CA ILE A 99 10.28 41.89 11.61
C ILE A 99 10.34 42.90 10.46
N ALA A 100 9.77 42.58 9.29
CA ALA A 100 9.76 43.50 8.16
C ALA A 100 9.05 44.81 8.51
N SER A 101 7.96 44.74 9.27
CA SER A 101 7.23 45.92 9.76
C SER A 101 8.05 46.72 10.77
N ALA A 102 8.76 46.04 11.68
CA ALA A 102 9.60 46.71 12.68
C ALA A 102 10.88 47.33 12.10
N VAL A 103 11.39 46.80 10.99
CA VAL A 103 12.64 47.23 10.33
C VAL A 103 12.37 48.20 9.18
N ALA A 104 11.11 48.53 8.87
CA ALA A 104 10.78 49.52 7.84
C ALA A 104 11.60 50.80 8.04
N LEU A 105 12.59 51.02 7.17
CA LEU A 105 13.50 52.16 7.25
C LEU A 105 12.79 53.36 6.66
N GLU A 106 12.42 54.31 7.52
CA GLU A 106 11.89 55.60 7.10
C GLU A 106 13.03 56.59 6.84
N ASP A 107 12.83 57.51 5.91
CA ASP A 107 13.76 58.63 5.69
C ASP A 107 13.78 59.55 6.92
N ALA A 108 14.97 60.03 7.27
CA ALA A 108 15.11 60.95 8.40
C ALA A 108 14.50 62.33 8.08
N SER A 109 14.05 63.01 9.13
CA SER A 109 13.68 64.42 9.08
C SER A 109 14.26 65.16 10.28
N THR A 110 14.07 66.48 10.34
CA THR A 110 14.51 67.29 11.48
C THR A 110 13.77 66.96 12.79
N THR A 111 12.64 66.23 12.73
CA THR A 111 11.83 65.86 13.90
C THR A 111 11.68 64.35 14.09
N LYS A 112 12.11 63.54 13.13
CA LYS A 112 12.03 62.07 13.18
C LYS A 112 13.36 61.46 12.76
N LYS A 113 13.81 60.48 13.54
CA LYS A 113 14.99 59.68 13.20
C LYS A 113 14.66 58.80 11.98
N GLY A 114 15.66 58.53 11.15
CA GLY A 114 15.52 57.69 9.96
C GLY A 114 16.86 57.51 9.26
N ILE A 115 16.84 56.99 8.03
CA ILE A 115 18.02 56.86 7.16
C ILE A 115 18.20 58.09 6.26
N VAL A 116 19.44 58.42 5.93
CA VAL A 116 19.77 59.48 4.95
C VAL A 116 20.90 59.03 4.06
N GLN A 117 20.87 59.41 2.78
CA GLN A 117 21.98 59.20 1.87
C GLN A 117 22.97 60.36 1.97
N LEU A 118 24.26 60.06 1.89
CA LEU A 118 25.32 61.05 1.99
C LEU A 118 25.68 61.63 0.62
N SER A 119 25.90 62.94 0.55
CA SER A 119 26.38 63.65 -0.65
C SER A 119 27.68 64.39 -0.38
N SER A 120 28.60 64.34 -1.34
CA SER A 120 29.86 65.10 -1.31
C SER A 120 29.88 66.29 -2.27
N ALA A 121 28.72 66.66 -2.84
CA ALA A 121 28.60 67.86 -3.66
C ALA A 121 28.67 69.13 -2.80
N THR A 122 29.37 70.16 -3.25
CA THR A 122 29.56 71.43 -2.53
C THR A 122 28.47 72.46 -2.83
N ASN A 123 27.69 72.27 -3.89
CA ASN A 123 26.65 73.18 -4.37
C ASN A 123 25.26 72.52 -4.45
N SER A 124 25.02 71.45 -3.69
CA SER A 124 23.72 70.77 -3.70
C SER A 124 22.65 71.59 -2.98
N THR A 125 21.46 71.66 -3.58
CA THR A 125 20.26 72.24 -2.96
C THR A 125 19.35 71.16 -2.36
N SER A 126 19.83 69.92 -2.23
CA SER A 126 19.01 68.78 -1.77
C SER A 126 18.80 68.82 -0.26
N GLU A 127 17.55 68.82 0.18
CA GLU A 127 17.18 68.76 1.61
C GLU A 127 17.05 67.32 2.13
N THR A 128 17.12 66.32 1.24
CA THR A 128 16.99 64.90 1.57
C THR A 128 18.33 64.17 1.76
N LEU A 129 19.45 64.83 1.47
CA LEU A 129 20.79 64.25 1.53
C LEU A 129 21.62 64.97 2.60
N ALA A 130 22.42 64.22 3.36
CA ALA A 130 23.31 64.80 4.35
C ALA A 130 24.70 65.09 3.75
N ALA A 131 25.25 66.27 4.05
CA ALA A 131 26.59 66.66 3.60
C ALA A 131 27.69 65.85 4.31
N THR A 132 28.69 65.38 3.56
CA THR A 132 29.88 64.76 4.15
C THR A 132 30.86 65.82 4.69
N PRO A 133 31.75 65.47 5.65
CA PRO A 133 32.81 66.38 6.10
C PRO A 133 33.69 66.90 4.96
N LYS A 134 33.86 66.11 3.89
CA LYS A 134 34.60 66.52 2.68
C LYS A 134 33.90 67.68 1.95
N ALA A 135 32.59 67.59 1.73
CA ALA A 135 31.83 68.66 1.09
C ALA A 135 31.86 69.95 1.92
N VAL A 136 31.70 69.82 3.24
CA VAL A 136 31.75 70.96 4.16
C VAL A 136 33.14 71.63 4.11
N LYS A 137 34.23 70.85 4.23
CA LYS A 137 35.59 71.40 4.13
C LYS A 137 35.81 72.13 2.81
N SER A 138 35.42 71.52 1.69
CA SER A 138 35.63 72.10 0.36
C SER A 138 34.81 73.37 0.07
N ALA A 139 33.75 73.65 0.84
CA ALA A 139 32.94 74.86 0.67
C ALA A 139 33.43 76.05 1.53
N TYR A 140 34.20 75.78 2.60
CA TYR A 140 34.65 76.78 3.58
C TYR A 140 36.16 76.98 3.67
N ASP A 141 36.94 76.24 2.86
CA ASP A 141 38.39 76.45 2.68
C ASP A 141 38.65 77.47 1.57
#